data_AF-A0AA38NCG8-F1
#
_entry.id   AF-A0AA38NCG8-F1
#
_cell.length_a   1.000
_cell.length_b   1.000
_cell.length_c   1.000
_cell.angle_alpha   90.00
_cell.angle_beta   90.00
_cell.angle_gamma   90.00
#
_symmetry.space_group_name_H-M   'P 1'
#
loop_
_entity.id
_entity.type
_entity.pdbx_description
1 polymer ?
#
loop_
_entity_poly.entity_id
_entity_poly.type
_entity_poly.pdbx_seq_one_letter_code
_entity_poly.pdbx_strand_id
1 'polypeptide(L)'
;MNHNLPFPQVHDVLFKVHLHFFSRAKVFRIFGPYLPPVIDLNGFGLKPSEFELLLTIFYPKQVTFGTFEIQDVEGWASVLKVASALGLDDIRTLAIEKLLEISSPVDIIMLAETVSFIDSQMLVLAFKELCMRPEPLTEEEGRKLGTEFLNKLARMKHELQHNTAQYLDSDKVDRMLCRLVET
;
A
#
# COMPACT_ATOMS: atom_id res chain seq x y z
N MET A 1 -6.94 24.56 -34.05
CA MET A 1 -5.69 24.56 -33.27
C MET A 1 -5.53 23.18 -32.69
N ASN A 2 -4.49 22.43 -33.09
CA ASN A 2 -4.22 21.12 -32.50
C ASN A 2 -3.80 21.35 -31.05
N HIS A 3 -4.72 21.13 -30.12
CA HIS A 3 -4.38 21.03 -28.71
C HIS A 3 -3.61 19.73 -28.54
N ASN A 4 -2.28 19.77 -28.64
CA ASN A 4 -1.43 18.67 -28.21
C ASN A 4 -1.69 18.49 -26.71
N LEU A 5 -2.55 17.53 -26.37
CA LEU A 5 -2.76 17.13 -24.98
C LEU A 5 -1.43 16.64 -24.42
N PRO A 6 -1.05 17.07 -23.21
CA PRO A 6 0.21 16.64 -22.64
C PRO A 6 0.19 15.12 -22.36
N PHE A 7 1.28 14.44 -22.70
CA PHE A 7 1.41 12.99 -22.57
C PHE A 7 2.51 12.64 -21.56
N PRO A 8 2.23 11.77 -20.57
CA PRO A 8 3.27 11.24 -19.70
C PRO A 8 4.30 10.44 -20.49
N GLN A 9 5.59 10.63 -20.18
CA GLN A 9 6.69 9.84 -20.71
C GLN A 9 7.43 9.17 -19.56
N VAL A 10 7.68 7.87 -19.70
CA VAL A 10 8.55 7.09 -18.80
C VAL A 10 9.62 6.44 -19.66
N HIS A 11 10.88 6.75 -19.38
CA HIS A 11 12.04 6.48 -20.23
C HIS A 11 11.78 6.92 -21.67
N ASP A 12 11.88 6.00 -22.63
CA ASP A 12 11.66 6.27 -24.06
C ASP A 12 10.21 5.98 -24.50
N VAL A 13 9.29 5.73 -23.57
CA VAL A 13 7.91 5.35 -23.85
C VAL A 13 6.94 6.50 -23.55
N LEU A 14 6.21 6.93 -24.59
CA LEU A 14 5.18 7.95 -24.49
C LEU A 14 3.79 7.31 -24.31
N PHE A 15 3.10 7.65 -23.23
CA PHE A 15 1.79 7.11 -22.89
C PHE A 15 0.67 8.04 -23.35
N LYS A 16 -0.13 7.56 -24.32
CA LYS A 16 -1.30 8.27 -24.83
C LYS A 16 -2.52 8.00 -23.95
N VAL A 17 -2.66 8.76 -22.88
CA VAL A 17 -3.70 8.56 -21.85
C VAL A 17 -4.52 9.82 -21.63
N HIS A 18 -5.75 9.65 -21.14
CA HIS A 18 -6.61 10.77 -20.77
C HIS A 18 -6.12 11.41 -19.48
N LEU A 19 -5.78 12.71 -19.54
CA LEU A 19 -5.27 13.48 -18.40
C LEU A 19 -6.25 13.63 -17.25
N HIS A 20 -7.55 13.43 -17.49
CA HIS A 20 -8.54 13.52 -16.43
C HIS A 20 -8.24 12.59 -15.25
N PHE A 21 -7.77 11.35 -15.51
CA PHE A 21 -7.36 10.41 -14.45
C PHE A 21 -6.15 10.91 -13.64
N PHE A 22 -5.33 11.72 -14.28
CA PHE A 22 -4.10 12.29 -13.76
C PHE A 22 -4.31 13.67 -13.15
N SER A 23 -5.49 14.29 -13.31
CA SER A 23 -5.81 15.58 -12.69
C SER A 23 -5.68 15.58 -11.16
N ARG A 24 -5.81 14.40 -10.55
CA ARG A 24 -5.69 14.17 -9.10
C ARG A 24 -4.25 13.88 -8.68
N ALA A 25 -3.34 13.56 -9.60
CA ALA A 25 -1.95 13.29 -9.27
C ALA A 25 -1.25 14.59 -8.89
N LYS A 26 -0.76 14.65 -7.65
CA LYS A 26 -0.11 15.85 -7.10
C LYS A 26 1.15 16.23 -7.86
N VAL A 27 1.82 15.27 -8.52
CA VAL A 27 3.01 15.52 -9.32
C VAL A 27 2.80 16.57 -10.40
N PHE A 28 1.61 16.65 -10.99
CA PHE A 28 1.37 17.62 -12.06
C PHE A 28 1.33 19.07 -11.58
N ARG A 29 1.17 19.29 -10.26
CA ARG A 29 1.29 20.63 -9.66
C ARG A 29 2.70 21.20 -9.79
N ILE A 30 3.73 20.34 -9.88
CA ILE A 30 5.14 20.74 -10.04
C ILE A 30 5.34 21.49 -11.37
N PHE A 31 4.59 21.11 -12.40
CA PHE A 31 4.68 21.72 -13.73
C PHE A 31 3.88 23.03 -13.85
N GLY A 32 3.16 23.43 -12.80
CA GLY A 32 2.38 24.67 -12.78
C GLY A 32 1.14 24.63 -13.70
N PRO A 33 0.56 25.80 -14.02
CA PRO A 33 -0.68 25.89 -14.79
C PRO A 33 -0.50 25.54 -16.28
N TYR A 34 0.73 25.53 -16.78
CA TYR A 34 1.05 25.26 -18.18
C TYR A 34 1.79 23.93 -18.29
N LEU A 35 1.04 22.86 -18.60
CA LEU A 35 1.64 21.55 -18.80
C LEU A 35 2.40 21.52 -20.14
N PRO A 36 3.67 21.07 -20.14
CA PRO A 36 4.40 20.84 -21.39
C PRO A 36 3.74 19.71 -22.20
N PRO A 37 3.88 19.68 -23.54
CA PRO A 37 3.30 18.62 -24.38
C PRO A 37 3.73 17.20 -23.99
N VAL A 38 4.88 17.08 -23.34
CA VAL A 38 5.39 15.82 -22.79
C VAL A 38 5.73 16.05 -21.33
N ILE A 39 5.15 15.23 -20.46
CA ILE A 39 5.43 15.27 -19.03
C ILE A 39 6.42 14.15 -18.71
N ASP A 40 7.68 14.53 -18.53
CA ASP A 40 8.76 13.60 -18.22
C ASP A 40 8.66 13.12 -16.77
N LEU A 41 8.52 11.79 -16.59
CA LEU A 41 8.45 11.11 -15.30
C LEU A 41 9.73 10.34 -14.96
N ASN A 42 10.82 10.50 -15.72
CA ASN A 42 12.09 9.81 -15.50
C ASN A 42 12.71 10.09 -14.12
N GLY A 43 12.51 11.30 -13.60
CA GLY A 43 12.99 11.70 -12.27
C GLY A 43 12.39 10.88 -11.11
N PHE A 44 11.35 10.09 -11.36
CA PHE A 44 10.68 9.28 -10.33
C PHE A 44 11.16 7.83 -10.27
N GLY A 45 12.14 7.43 -11.11
CA GLY A 45 12.70 6.07 -11.10
C GLY A 45 11.69 4.97 -11.47
N LEU A 46 10.71 5.33 -12.31
CA LEU A 46 9.64 4.43 -12.75
C LEU A 46 10.05 3.68 -14.02
N LYS A 47 9.66 2.41 -14.12
CA LYS A 47 9.78 1.65 -15.36
C LYS A 47 8.50 1.77 -16.18
N PRO A 48 8.57 1.67 -17.53
CA PRO A 48 7.37 1.66 -18.37
C PRO A 48 6.37 0.58 -17.95
N SER A 49 6.84 -0.63 -17.63
CA SER A 49 5.98 -1.74 -17.18
C SER A 49 5.25 -1.46 -15.86
N GLU A 50 5.88 -0.76 -14.92
CA GLU A 50 5.25 -0.35 -13.66
C GLU A 50 4.12 0.66 -13.92
N PHE A 51 4.34 1.58 -14.86
CA PHE A 51 3.34 2.56 -15.27
C PHE A 51 2.19 1.90 -16.04
N GLU A 52 2.47 0.92 -16.90
CA GLU A 52 1.45 0.12 -17.60
C GLU A 52 0.52 -0.60 -16.62
N LEU A 53 1.05 -1.17 -15.53
CA LEU A 53 0.24 -1.79 -14.48
C LEU A 53 -0.73 -0.79 -13.86
N LEU A 54 -0.28 0.41 -13.53
CA LEU A 54 -1.18 1.48 -13.05
C LEU A 54 -2.30 1.76 -14.07
N LEU A 55 -1.98 1.77 -15.38
CA LEU A 55 -2.97 2.04 -16.41
C LEU A 55 -4.04 0.95 -16.51
N THR A 56 -3.76 -0.30 -16.15
CA THR A 56 -4.78 -1.36 -16.12
C THR A 56 -5.91 -1.07 -15.13
N ILE A 57 -5.67 -0.25 -14.10
CA ILE A 57 -6.69 0.18 -13.14
C ILE A 57 -7.65 1.20 -13.79
N PHE A 58 -7.12 2.10 -14.63
CA PHE A 58 -7.93 3.11 -15.33
C PHE A 58 -8.57 2.60 -16.62
N TYR A 59 -7.93 1.62 -17.26
CA TYR A 59 -8.31 1.04 -18.54
C TYR A 59 -8.31 -0.48 -18.47
N PRO A 60 -9.22 -1.08 -17.69
CA PRO A 60 -9.32 -2.54 -17.60
C PRO A 60 -9.71 -3.12 -18.96
N LYS A 61 -8.96 -4.12 -19.43
CA LYS A 61 -9.21 -4.84 -20.68
C LYS A 61 -10.38 -5.81 -20.53
N GLN A 62 -10.64 -6.28 -19.32
CA GLN A 62 -11.72 -7.20 -18.99
C GLN A 62 -12.85 -6.46 -18.29
N VAL A 63 -14.08 -6.61 -18.78
CA VAL A 63 -15.28 -5.90 -18.32
C VAL A 63 -15.89 -6.57 -17.07
N THR A 64 -15.19 -7.51 -16.45
CA THR A 64 -15.65 -8.16 -15.22
C THR A 64 -15.59 -7.13 -14.09
N PHE A 65 -16.75 -6.60 -13.72
CA PHE A 65 -16.87 -5.62 -12.65
C PHE A 65 -16.30 -6.18 -11.34
N GLY A 66 -15.34 -5.47 -10.76
CA GLY A 66 -14.77 -5.79 -9.45
C GLY A 66 -13.51 -6.64 -9.45
N THR A 67 -13.00 -7.07 -10.61
CA THR A 67 -11.72 -7.80 -10.70
C THR A 67 -10.66 -6.95 -11.37
N PHE A 68 -9.51 -6.79 -10.70
CA PHE A 68 -8.32 -6.15 -11.29
C PHE A 68 -7.53 -7.16 -12.13
N GLU A 69 -6.82 -6.70 -13.16
CA GLU A 69 -5.88 -7.57 -13.90
C GLU A 69 -4.68 -7.98 -13.04
N ILE A 70 -4.37 -7.18 -12.02
CA ILE A 70 -3.25 -7.38 -11.11
C ILE A 70 -3.67 -8.33 -9.99
N GLN A 71 -2.98 -9.47 -9.91
CA GLN A 71 -3.32 -10.56 -8.99
C GLN A 71 -2.17 -10.97 -8.07
N ASP A 72 -0.96 -10.44 -8.30
CA ASP A 72 0.24 -10.79 -7.56
C ASP A 72 0.79 -9.60 -6.74
N VAL A 73 1.64 -9.95 -5.79
CA VAL A 73 2.28 -9.01 -4.87
C VAL A 73 3.17 -8.03 -5.62
N GLU A 74 3.94 -8.49 -6.60
CA GLU A 74 4.88 -7.66 -7.37
C GLU A 74 4.16 -6.57 -8.17
N GLY A 75 3.03 -6.93 -8.79
CA GLY A 75 2.21 -6.00 -9.54
C GLY A 75 1.58 -4.94 -8.65
N TRP A 76 1.01 -5.32 -7.50
CA TRP A 76 0.46 -4.34 -6.55
C TRP A 76 1.54 -3.48 -5.89
N ALA A 77 2.72 -4.03 -5.62
CA ALA A 77 3.88 -3.26 -5.16
C ALA A 77 4.33 -2.23 -6.21
N SER A 78 4.32 -2.61 -7.49
CA SER A 78 4.62 -1.71 -8.61
C SER A 78 3.60 -0.57 -8.70
N VAL A 79 2.30 -0.88 -8.60
CA VAL A 79 1.24 0.15 -8.55
C VAL A 79 1.44 1.07 -7.34
N LEU A 80 1.72 0.52 -6.17
CA LEU A 80 1.96 1.31 -4.96
C LEU A 80 3.11 2.30 -5.15
N LYS A 81 4.22 1.84 -5.75
CA LYS A 81 5.37 2.68 -6.10
C LYS A 81 4.97 3.82 -7.04
N VAL A 82 4.29 3.52 -8.15
CA VAL A 82 3.87 4.54 -9.12
C VAL A 82 2.88 5.52 -8.49
N ALA A 83 1.86 5.03 -7.79
CA ALA A 83 0.85 5.87 -7.14
C ALA A 83 1.47 6.82 -6.10
N SER A 84 2.44 6.33 -5.33
CA SER A 84 3.17 7.14 -4.35
C SER A 84 4.04 8.20 -5.03
N ALA A 85 4.77 7.83 -6.08
CA ALA A 85 5.62 8.76 -6.84
C ALA A 85 4.81 9.90 -7.49
N LEU A 86 3.63 9.58 -8.02
CA LEU A 86 2.76 10.56 -8.68
C LEU A 86 1.84 11.32 -7.69
N GLY A 87 1.75 10.86 -6.44
CA GLY A 87 0.86 11.42 -5.42
C GLY A 87 -0.63 11.16 -5.71
N LEU A 88 -0.95 9.95 -6.16
CA LEU A 88 -2.31 9.44 -6.39
C LEU A 88 -2.82 8.73 -5.12
N ASP A 89 -3.28 9.49 -4.13
CA ASP A 89 -3.59 8.95 -2.79
C ASP A 89 -4.63 7.81 -2.82
N ASP A 90 -5.72 7.94 -3.59
CA ASP A 90 -6.77 6.91 -3.66
C ASP A 90 -6.23 5.58 -4.21
N ILE A 91 -5.40 5.64 -5.25
CA ILE A 91 -4.81 4.44 -5.86
C ILE A 91 -3.75 3.85 -4.94
N ARG A 92 -3.03 4.70 -4.21
CA ARG A 92 -2.08 4.29 -3.18
C ARG A 92 -2.80 3.49 -2.08
N THR A 93 -3.94 3.99 -1.58
CA THR A 93 -4.77 3.28 -0.60
C THR A 93 -5.29 1.95 -1.15
N LEU A 94 -5.80 1.92 -2.38
CA LEU A 94 -6.23 0.69 -3.04
C LEU A 94 -5.11 -0.35 -3.12
N ALA A 95 -3.90 0.07 -3.51
CA ALA A 95 -2.77 -0.85 -3.62
C ALA A 95 -2.34 -1.40 -2.25
N ILE A 96 -2.40 -0.59 -1.20
CA ILE A 96 -2.17 -1.01 0.19
C ILE A 96 -3.19 -2.08 0.60
N GLU A 97 -4.48 -1.81 0.39
CA GLU A 97 -5.55 -2.76 0.74
C GLU A 97 -5.37 -4.10 0.03
N LYS A 98 -5.02 -4.06 -1.27
CA LYS A 98 -4.82 -5.27 -2.06
C LYS A 98 -3.56 -6.05 -1.67
N LEU A 99 -2.48 -5.37 -1.31
CA LEU A 99 -1.29 -6.04 -0.78
C LEU A 99 -1.59 -6.75 0.55
N LEU A 100 -2.30 -6.10 1.46
CA LEU A 100 -2.70 -6.69 2.74
C LEU A 100 -3.63 -7.90 2.57
N GLU A 101 -4.46 -7.92 1.52
CA GLU A 101 -5.36 -9.04 1.22
C GLU A 101 -4.63 -10.30 0.76
N ILE A 102 -3.54 -10.15 -0.01
CA ILE A 102 -2.86 -11.27 -0.68
C ILE A 102 -1.52 -11.67 -0.06
N SER A 103 -0.99 -10.88 0.89
CA SER A 103 0.34 -11.06 1.46
C SER A 103 0.29 -11.46 2.93
N SER A 104 1.27 -12.23 3.39
CA SER A 104 1.40 -12.47 4.83
C SER A 104 1.90 -11.21 5.56
N PRO A 105 1.62 -11.04 6.87
CA PRO A 105 2.14 -9.92 7.64
C PRO A 105 3.66 -9.80 7.61
N VAL A 106 4.37 -10.94 7.53
CA VAL A 106 5.84 -10.96 7.41
C VAL A 106 6.28 -10.44 6.05
N ASP A 107 5.63 -10.88 4.97
CA ASP A 107 5.98 -10.40 3.63
C ASP A 107 5.65 -8.90 3.47
N ILE A 108 4.59 -8.39 4.11
CA ILE A 108 4.31 -6.93 4.18
C ILE A 108 5.44 -6.16 4.84
N ILE A 109 6.00 -6.68 5.94
CA ILE A 109 7.14 -6.05 6.62
C ILE A 109 8.38 -6.05 5.69
N MET A 110 8.66 -7.16 5.01
CA MET A 110 9.77 -7.23 4.06
C MET A 110 9.58 -6.31 2.85
N LEU A 111 8.35 -6.21 2.35
CA LEU A 111 8.00 -5.25 1.31
C LEU A 111 8.28 -3.83 1.79
N ALA A 112 7.90 -3.49 3.03
CA ALA A 112 8.14 -2.18 3.62
C ALA A 112 9.61 -1.78 3.67
N GLU A 113 10.51 -2.73 3.86
CA GLU A 113 11.95 -2.47 3.82
C GLU A 113 12.47 -2.25 2.39
N THR A 114 11.95 -3.04 1.44
CA THR A 114 12.45 -3.01 0.05
C THR A 114 11.91 -1.84 -0.76
N VAL A 115 10.72 -1.34 -0.41
CA VAL A 115 10.07 -0.23 -1.10
C VAL A 115 10.09 1.00 -0.20
N SER A 116 10.94 1.99 -0.52
CA SER A 116 11.10 3.25 0.24
C SER A 116 9.84 4.14 0.32
N PHE A 117 8.72 3.68 -0.24
CA PHE A 117 7.45 4.40 -0.36
C PHE A 117 6.33 3.79 0.51
N ILE A 118 6.63 2.78 1.34
CA ILE A 118 5.61 2.14 2.15
C ILE A 118 5.20 3.00 3.36
N ASP A 119 3.89 3.12 3.52
CA ASP A 119 3.23 3.88 4.57
C ASP A 119 3.47 3.22 5.94
N SER A 120 3.78 4.02 6.96
CA SER A 120 3.92 3.54 8.33
C SER A 120 2.65 2.82 8.82
N GLN A 121 1.48 3.16 8.26
CA GLN A 121 0.23 2.47 8.54
C GLN A 121 0.24 1.00 8.10
N MET A 122 0.86 0.65 6.96
CA MET A 122 0.98 -0.75 6.52
C MET A 122 1.81 -1.56 7.51
N LEU A 123 2.94 -1.01 7.93
CA LEU A 123 3.79 -1.63 8.95
C LEU A 123 3.02 -1.83 10.26
N VAL A 124 2.27 -0.82 10.71
CA VAL A 124 1.45 -0.92 11.92
C VAL A 124 0.41 -2.03 11.80
N LEU A 125 -0.26 -2.16 10.65
CA LEU A 125 -1.24 -3.23 10.41
C LEU A 125 -0.59 -4.61 10.47
N ALA A 126 0.54 -4.81 9.79
CA ALA A 126 1.28 -6.07 9.81
C ALA A 126 1.78 -6.44 11.21
N PHE A 127 2.39 -5.48 11.94
CA PHE A 127 2.81 -5.71 13.32
C PHE A 127 1.64 -6.00 14.25
N LYS A 128 0.52 -5.29 14.10
CA LYS A 128 -0.70 -5.53 14.87
C LYS A 128 -1.18 -6.96 14.66
N GLU A 129 -1.25 -7.42 13.42
CA GLU A 129 -1.68 -8.79 13.11
C GLU A 129 -0.74 -9.84 13.74
N LEU A 130 0.57 -9.67 13.59
CA LEU A 130 1.55 -10.55 14.24
C LEU A 130 1.46 -10.52 15.76
N CYS A 131 1.16 -9.36 16.36
CA CYS A 131 1.01 -9.22 17.80
C CYS A 131 -0.23 -9.94 18.32
N MET A 132 -1.35 -9.83 17.60
CA MET A 132 -2.64 -10.40 18.00
C MET A 132 -2.73 -11.90 17.70
N ARG A 133 -1.87 -12.44 16.83
CA ARG A 133 -1.79 -13.86 16.53
C ARG A 133 -1.39 -14.67 17.78
N PRO A 134 -2.16 -15.71 18.16
CA PRO A 134 -1.83 -16.56 19.31
C PRO A 134 -0.62 -17.45 19.01
N GLU A 135 -0.43 -17.86 17.76
CA GLU A 135 0.72 -18.66 17.35
C GLU A 135 2.03 -17.85 17.38
N PRO A 136 3.13 -18.45 17.87
CA PRO A 136 4.45 -17.84 17.77
C PRO A 136 4.89 -17.72 16.30
N LEU A 137 5.95 -16.94 16.06
CA LEU A 137 6.62 -16.94 14.77
C LEU A 137 7.24 -18.31 14.49
N THR A 138 7.12 -18.76 13.24
CA THR A 138 7.86 -19.92 12.75
C THR A 138 9.34 -19.56 12.57
N GLU A 139 10.22 -20.57 12.53
CA GLU A 139 11.65 -20.35 12.27
C GLU A 139 11.90 -19.65 10.95
N GLU A 140 11.11 -19.95 9.92
CA GLU A 140 11.23 -19.33 8.60
C GLU A 140 10.83 -17.85 8.62
N GLU A 141 9.71 -17.52 9.28
CA GLU A 141 9.32 -16.13 9.48
C GLU A 141 10.39 -15.35 10.26
N GLY A 142 10.95 -15.98 11.31
CA GLY A 142 12.03 -15.37 12.09
C GLY A 142 13.30 -15.13 11.30
N ARG A 143 13.68 -16.06 10.41
CA ARG A 143 14.82 -15.88 9.50
C ARG A 143 14.59 -14.73 8.53
N LYS A 144 13.39 -14.58 7.98
CA LYS A 144 13.05 -13.49 7.05
C LYS A 144 13.10 -12.12 7.72
N LEU A 145 12.48 -11.99 8.89
CA LEU A 145 12.38 -10.70 9.61
C LEU A 145 13.72 -10.20 10.15
N GLY A 146 14.64 -11.10 10.49
CA GLY A 146 15.90 -10.73 11.11
C GLY A 146 15.75 -10.22 12.56
N THR A 147 16.89 -10.01 13.21
CA THR A 147 16.94 -9.78 14.67
C THR A 147 16.32 -8.45 15.10
N GLU A 148 16.45 -7.38 14.29
CA GLU A 148 15.89 -6.08 14.63
C GLU A 148 14.36 -6.08 14.69
N PHE A 149 13.70 -6.70 13.70
CA PHE A 149 12.24 -6.80 13.66
C PHE A 149 11.71 -7.74 14.73
N LEU A 150 12.42 -8.84 14.99
CA LEU A 150 12.08 -9.74 16.09
C LEU A 150 12.09 -9.02 17.44
N ASN A 151 13.11 -8.19 17.70
CA ASN A 151 13.18 -7.40 18.93
C ASN A 151 12.04 -6.37 19.02
N LYS A 152 11.72 -5.68 17.91
CA LYS A 152 10.58 -4.75 17.85
C LYS A 152 9.26 -5.47 18.13
N LEU A 153 9.02 -6.61 17.48
CA LEU A 153 7.81 -7.41 17.65
C LEU A 153 7.68 -7.93 19.08
N ALA A 154 8.75 -8.46 19.67
CA ALA A 154 8.76 -8.94 21.04
C ALA A 154 8.40 -7.82 22.02
N ARG A 155 8.97 -6.63 21.84
CA ARG A 155 8.63 -5.45 22.65
C ARG A 155 7.16 -5.06 22.47
N MET A 156 6.65 -5.01 21.25
CA MET A 156 5.25 -4.69 20.98
C MET A 156 4.29 -5.70 21.61
N LYS A 157 4.57 -7.01 21.47
CA LYS A 157 3.79 -8.07 22.12
C LYS A 157 3.79 -7.92 23.64
N HIS A 158 4.96 -7.69 24.24
CA HIS A 158 5.08 -7.48 25.68
C HIS A 158 4.26 -6.28 26.15
N GLU A 159 4.39 -5.12 25.49
CA GLU A 159 3.61 -3.92 25.81
C GLU A 159 2.10 -4.15 25.71
N LEU A 160 1.64 -4.83 24.66
CA LEU A 160 0.22 -5.13 24.47
C LEU A 160 -0.30 -6.07 25.57
N GLN A 161 0.45 -7.10 25.94
CA GLN A 161 0.06 -8.05 26.98
C GLN A 161 0.05 -7.39 28.38
N HIS A 162 1.10 -6.65 28.73
CA HIS A 162 1.26 -6.06 30.06
C HIS A 162 0.31 -4.87 30.30
N ASN A 163 0.00 -4.12 29.24
CA ASN A 163 -0.85 -2.94 29.33
C ASN A 163 -2.25 -3.18 28.74
N THR A 164 -2.66 -4.44 28.54
CA THR A 164 -3.99 -4.80 27.98
C THR A 164 -5.11 -4.02 28.68
N ALA A 165 -5.08 -3.94 30.01
CA ALA A 165 -6.06 -3.23 30.82
C ALA A 165 -6.18 -1.72 30.52
N GLN A 166 -5.10 -1.07 30.07
CA GLN A 166 -5.11 0.34 29.69
C GLN A 166 -5.75 0.58 28.32
N TYR A 167 -5.77 -0.44 27.46
CA TYR A 167 -6.34 -0.37 26.11
C TYR A 167 -7.76 -0.96 26.01
N LEU A 168 -8.25 -1.60 27.07
CA LEU A 168 -9.59 -2.16 27.13
C LEU A 168 -10.62 -1.04 27.32
N ASP A 169 -11.64 -1.06 26.47
CA ASP A 169 -12.83 -0.21 26.60
C ASP A 169 -13.68 -0.73 27.76
N SER A 170 -13.66 -0.02 28.90
CA SER A 170 -14.35 -0.42 30.14
C SER A 170 -15.83 -0.70 29.89
N ASP A 171 -16.51 0.11 29.07
CA ASP A 171 -17.94 -0.06 28.78
C ASP A 171 -18.22 -1.34 27.98
N LYS A 172 -17.28 -1.78 27.13
CA LYS A 172 -17.41 -3.08 26.45
C LYS A 172 -17.15 -4.24 27.40
N VAL A 173 -16.16 -4.10 28.28
CA VAL A 173 -15.83 -5.12 29.28
C VAL A 173 -17.00 -5.33 30.25
N ASP A 174 -17.57 -4.25 30.79
CA ASP A 174 -18.70 -4.32 31.72
C ASP A 174 -19.91 -4.98 31.07
N ARG A 175 -20.24 -4.61 29.82
CA ARG A 175 -21.32 -5.25 29.06
C ARG A 175 -21.07 -6.73 28.79
N MET A 176 -19.83 -7.14 28.54
CA MET A 176 -19.47 -8.55 28.37
C MET A 176 -19.63 -9.32 29.68
N LEU A 177 -19.15 -8.76 30.79
CA LEU A 177 -19.22 -9.38 32.12
C LEU A 177 -20.66 -9.53 32.59
N CYS A 178 -21.52 -8.50 32.44
CA CYS A 178 -22.93 -8.60 32.78
C CYS A 178 -23.61 -9.78 32.07
N ARG A 179 -23.36 -9.97 30.76
CA ARG A 179 -23.93 -11.10 30.00
C ARG A 179 -23.48 -12.47 30.49
N LEU A 180 -22.25 -12.58 31.00
CA LEU A 180 -21.69 -13.85 31.50
C LEU A 180 -22.15 -14.17 32.93
N VAL A 181 -22.47 -13.15 33.73
CA VAL A 181 -22.98 -13.32 35.10
C VAL A 181 -24.48 -13.62 35.10
N GLU A 182 -25.22 -13.19 34.08
CA GLU A 182 -26.66 -13.43 33.92
C GLU A 182 -27.00 -14.79 33.29
N THR A 183 -26.01 -15.58 32.86
CA THR A 183 -26.13 -16.97 32.37
C THR A 183 -25.74 -18.00 33.42
#